data_AF-A0A9E4KBP9-F1
#
_entry.id   AF-A0A9E4KBP9-F1
#
_cell.length_a   1.000
_cell.length_b   1.000
_cell.length_c   1.000
_cell.angle_alpha   90.00
_cell.angle_beta   90.00
_cell.angle_gamma   90.00
#
_symmetry.space_group_name_H-M   'P 1'
#
loop_
_entity.id
_entity.type
_entity.pdbx_description
1 polymer ?
#
loop_
_entity_poly.entity_id
_entity_poly.type
_entity_poly.pdbx_seq_one_letter_code
_entity_poly.pdbx_strand_id
1 'polypeptide(L)'
;MSFITPAALLSALASWGFLILTFVNLLSGYLDTRTCQTDCVRNYYFISAAFGLAAGALATFSVFRSGFTAGQVLSWLFAVSPVTIVLTIFLVGYLGTAAH
;
A
#
# COMPACT_ATOMS: atom_id res chain seq x y z
N MET A 1 8.12 21.83 -11.35
CA MET A 1 7.96 20.58 -10.56
C MET A 1 7.44 19.50 -11.49
N SER A 2 8.08 18.33 -11.53
CA SER A 2 7.66 17.22 -12.41
C SER A 2 6.31 16.67 -11.95
N PHE A 3 5.39 16.39 -12.88
CA PHE A 3 4.06 15.81 -12.63
C PHE A 3 4.11 14.43 -11.92
N ILE A 4 5.28 13.81 -11.88
CA ILE A 4 5.54 12.47 -11.33
C ILE A 4 5.37 12.46 -9.80
N THR A 5 5.86 13.47 -9.09
CA THR A 5 5.81 13.53 -7.62
C THR A 5 4.38 13.64 -7.07
N PRO A 6 3.50 14.52 -7.57
CA PRO A 6 2.11 14.55 -7.13
C PRO A 6 1.34 13.29 -7.53
N ALA A 7 1.62 12.69 -8.70
CA ALA A 7 1.00 11.43 -9.09
C ALA A 7 1.40 10.26 -8.16
N ALA A 8 2.68 10.21 -7.75
CA ALA A 8 3.17 9.23 -6.78
C ALA A 8 2.47 9.39 -5.42
N LEU A 9 2.33 10.63 -4.93
CA LEU A 9 1.66 10.92 -3.66
C LEU A 9 0.17 10.58 -3.69
N LEU A 10 -0.55 10.92 -4.77
CA LEU A 10 -1.96 10.55 -4.92
C LEU A 10 -2.15 9.03 -4.96
N SER A 11 -1.28 8.32 -5.67
CA SER A 11 -1.29 6.86 -5.71
C SER A 11 -1.00 6.27 -4.33
N ALA A 12 -0.04 6.83 -3.59
CA ALA A 12 0.27 6.42 -2.22
C ALA A 12 -0.94 6.64 -1.30
N LEU A 13 -1.61 7.78 -1.43
CA LEU A 13 -2.76 8.14 -0.60
C LEU A 13 -3.95 7.22 -0.86
N ALA A 14 -4.21 6.87 -2.12
CA ALA A 14 -5.18 5.84 -2.49
C ALA A 14 -4.79 4.47 -1.88
N SER A 15 -3.52 4.07 -2.02
CA SER A 15 -3.01 2.81 -1.46
C SER A 15 -3.25 2.73 0.05
N TRP A 16 -2.88 3.78 0.80
CA TRP A 16 -3.13 3.89 2.24
C TRP A 16 -4.62 3.82 2.58
N GLY A 17 -5.47 4.53 1.83
CA GLY A 17 -6.92 4.49 2.04
C GLY A 17 -7.50 3.08 1.94
N PHE A 18 -7.14 2.34 0.89
CA PHE A 18 -7.57 0.94 0.73
C PHE A 18 -6.96 0.01 1.79
N LEU A 19 -5.73 0.27 2.22
CA LEU A 19 -5.06 -0.50 3.28
C LEU A 19 -5.79 -0.32 4.62
N ILE A 20 -6.17 0.92 4.95
CA ILE A 20 -6.97 1.24 6.15
C ILE A 20 -8.33 0.54 6.07
N LEU A 21 -9.04 0.63 4.94
CA LEU A 21 -10.32 -0.05 4.75
C LEU A 21 -10.19 -1.56 4.95
N THR A 22 -9.10 -2.16 4.44
CA THR A 22 -8.80 -3.58 4.63
C THR A 22 -8.69 -3.92 6.11
N PHE A 23 -7.87 -3.18 6.88
CA PHE A 23 -7.70 -3.45 8.31
C PHE A 23 -8.95 -3.16 9.12
N VAL A 24 -9.66 -2.06 8.86
CA VAL A 24 -10.91 -1.74 9.56
C VAL A 24 -11.92 -2.88 9.37
N ASN A 25 -12.05 -3.44 8.17
CA ASN A 25 -12.93 -4.58 7.92
C ASN A 25 -12.45 -5.87 8.61
N LEU A 26 -11.13 -6.11 8.67
CA LEU A 26 -10.57 -7.26 9.39
C LEU A 26 -10.79 -7.17 10.91
N LEU A 27 -10.68 -5.97 11.47
CA LEU A 27 -10.84 -5.69 12.91
C LEU A 27 -12.31 -5.55 13.34
N SER A 28 -13.25 -5.40 12.41
CA SER A 28 -14.70 -5.19 12.66
C SER A 28 -15.45 -6.38 13.29
N GLY A 29 -14.75 -7.40 13.80
CA GLY A 29 -15.35 -8.53 14.52
C GLY A 29 -15.90 -9.65 13.64
N TYR A 30 -16.86 -10.40 14.18
CA TYR A 30 -17.47 -11.60 13.59
C TYR A 30 -18.07 -11.31 12.20
N LEU A 31 -18.09 -12.32 11.32
CA LEU A 31 -18.47 -12.17 9.91
C LEU A 31 -19.81 -11.43 9.68
N ASP A 32 -20.79 -11.59 10.58
CA ASP A 32 -22.11 -10.96 10.49
C ASP A 32 -22.15 -9.47 10.90
N THR A 33 -21.11 -8.96 11.58
CA THR A 33 -20.99 -7.53 11.92
C THR A 33 -20.00 -6.79 11.02
N ARG A 34 -19.37 -7.48 10.07
CA ARG A 34 -18.46 -6.84 9.10
C ARG A 34 -19.27 -6.05 8.09
N THR A 35 -18.77 -4.86 7.77
CA THR A 35 -19.32 -4.06 6.67
C THR A 35 -19.17 -4.74 5.31
N CYS A 36 -18.26 -5.72 5.16
CA CYS A 36 -18.04 -6.50 3.95
C CYS A 36 -17.43 -7.90 4.20
N GLN A 37 -17.79 -8.90 3.37
CA GLN A 37 -17.25 -10.27 3.40
C GLN A 37 -15.80 -10.37 2.88
N THR A 38 -15.20 -11.57 3.03
CA THR A 38 -13.79 -11.89 2.68
C THR A 38 -13.37 -11.46 1.28
N ASP A 39 -14.23 -11.60 0.27
CA ASP A 39 -13.90 -11.22 -1.11
C ASP A 39 -13.69 -9.72 -1.29
N CYS A 40 -14.44 -8.90 -0.56
CA CYS A 40 -14.32 -7.46 -0.63
C CYS A 40 -13.05 -6.97 0.08
N VAL A 41 -12.74 -7.52 1.26
CA VAL A 41 -11.48 -7.26 1.98
C VAL A 41 -10.28 -7.65 1.13
N ARG A 42 -10.36 -8.81 0.46
CA ARG A 42 -9.33 -9.26 -0.49
C ARG A 42 -9.17 -8.25 -1.63
N ASN A 43 -10.26 -7.73 -2.17
CA ASN A 43 -10.20 -6.75 -3.24
C ASN A 43 -9.52 -5.45 -2.79
N TYR A 44 -9.89 -4.89 -1.64
CA TYR A 44 -9.23 -3.70 -1.08
C TYR A 44 -7.73 -3.92 -0.85
N TYR A 45 -7.34 -5.09 -0.36
CA TYR A 45 -5.94 -5.44 -0.16
C TYR A 45 -5.15 -5.43 -1.47
N PHE A 46 -5.66 -6.05 -2.53
CA PHE A 46 -4.97 -6.08 -3.83
C PHE A 46 -4.98 -4.72 -4.54
N ILE A 47 -6.05 -3.93 -4.39
CA ILE A 47 -6.09 -2.55 -4.89
C ILE A 47 -5.02 -1.72 -4.17
N SER A 48 -4.92 -1.85 -2.85
CA SER A 48 -3.85 -1.20 -2.07
C SER A 48 -2.46 -1.59 -2.56
N ALA A 49 -2.24 -2.89 -2.84
CA ALA A 49 -0.99 -3.40 -3.39
C ALA A 49 -0.63 -2.77 -4.74
N ALA A 50 -1.59 -2.70 -5.67
CA ALA A 50 -1.38 -2.16 -7.00
C ALA A 50 -1.05 -0.66 -6.96
N PHE A 51 -1.83 0.13 -6.22
CA PHE A 51 -1.57 1.56 -6.06
C PHE A 51 -0.28 1.82 -5.30
N GLY A 52 0.04 0.98 -4.33
CA GLY A 52 1.30 1.05 -3.61
C GLY A 52 2.47 0.85 -4.58
N LEU A 53 2.43 -0.20 -5.41
CA LEU A 53 3.52 -0.50 -6.34
C LEU A 53 3.72 0.63 -7.34
N ALA A 54 2.62 1.18 -7.87
CA ALA A 54 2.67 2.35 -8.74
C ALA A 54 3.29 3.56 -8.02
N ALA A 55 2.87 3.84 -6.79
CA ALA A 55 3.39 4.93 -5.98
C ALA A 55 4.89 4.76 -5.70
N GLY A 56 5.30 3.58 -5.26
CA GLY A 56 6.70 3.24 -4.96
C GLY A 56 7.59 3.35 -6.19
N ALA A 57 7.15 2.85 -7.35
CA ALA A 57 7.88 2.96 -8.60
C ALA A 57 8.04 4.43 -9.05
N LEU A 58 6.95 5.20 -9.03
CA LEU A 58 6.95 6.62 -9.41
C LEU A 58 7.79 7.47 -8.45
N ALA A 59 7.67 7.24 -7.14
CA ALA A 59 8.45 7.95 -6.14
C ALA A 59 9.94 7.62 -6.27
N THR A 60 10.29 6.34 -6.44
CA THR A 60 11.68 5.90 -6.64
C THR A 60 12.28 6.52 -7.89
N PHE A 61 11.53 6.51 -9.01
CA PHE A 61 11.93 7.18 -10.23
C PHE A 61 12.15 8.68 -10.04
N SER A 62 11.31 9.34 -9.25
CA SER A 62 11.44 10.77 -8.97
C SER A 62 12.71 11.12 -8.19
N VAL A 63 13.13 10.26 -7.24
CA VAL A 63 14.36 10.41 -6.45
C VAL A 63 15.60 10.25 -7.31
N PHE A 64 15.63 9.22 -8.17
CA PHE A 64 16.76 9.03 -9.11
C PHE A 64 16.91 10.21 -10.09
N ARG A 65 15.79 10.81 -10.52
CA ARG A 65 15.81 11.92 -11.48
C ARG A 65 16.12 13.28 -10.87
N SER A 66 15.65 13.53 -9.64
CA SER A 66 15.63 14.87 -9.04
C SER A 66 16.58 15.02 -7.85
N GLY A 67 17.24 13.95 -7.43
CA GLY A 67 18.21 13.93 -6.33
C GLY A 67 17.59 13.74 -4.93
N PHE A 68 18.47 13.58 -3.94
CA PHE A 68 18.08 13.30 -2.56
C PHE A 68 17.94 14.59 -1.75
N THR A 69 16.71 15.08 -1.61
CA THR A 69 16.36 16.14 -0.66
C THR A 69 15.47 15.59 0.45
N ALA A 70 15.48 16.20 1.63
CA ALA A 70 14.68 15.72 2.77
C ALA A 70 13.18 15.59 2.43
N GLY A 71 12.61 16.54 1.69
CA GLY A 71 11.21 16.48 1.24
C GLY A 71 10.94 15.32 0.26
N GLN A 72 11.90 14.96 -0.59
CA GLN A 72 11.78 13.79 -1.47
C GLN A 72 11.93 12.47 -0.73
N VAL A 73 12.78 12.40 0.28
CA VAL A 73 12.92 11.19 1.11
C VAL A 73 11.63 10.93 1.88
N LEU A 74 11.02 11.98 2.45
CA LEU A 74 9.74 11.85 3.15
C LEU A 74 8.60 11.40 2.22
N SER A 75 8.49 11.99 1.03
CA SER A 75 7.47 11.58 0.05
C SER A 75 7.71 10.16 -0.47
N TRP A 76 8.98 9.76 -0.62
CA TRP A 76 9.36 8.40 -0.99
C TRP A 76 8.99 7.39 0.10
N LEU A 77 9.31 7.68 1.37
CA LEU A 77 8.94 6.82 2.50
C LEU A 77 7.42 6.64 2.57
N PHE A 78 6.66 7.73 2.42
CA PHE A 78 5.19 7.67 2.42
C PHE A 78 4.64 6.79 1.27
N ALA A 79 5.26 6.85 0.09
CA ALA A 79 4.84 6.09 -1.09
C ALA A 79 5.23 4.61 -1.05
N VAL A 80 6.38 4.28 -0.47
CA VAL A 80 6.88 2.89 -0.42
C VAL A 80 6.29 2.10 0.76
N SER A 81 5.98 2.77 1.87
CA SER A 81 5.43 2.14 3.09
C SER A 81 4.26 1.18 2.85
N PRO A 82 3.19 1.54 2.12
CA PRO A 82 2.05 0.64 1.96
C PRO A 82 2.41 -0.62 1.14
N VAL A 83 3.31 -0.52 0.16
CA VAL A 83 3.84 -1.71 -0.56
C VAL A 83 4.56 -2.63 0.41
N THR A 84 5.46 -2.09 1.21
CA THR A 84 6.25 -2.91 2.14
C THR A 84 5.36 -3.62 3.17
N ILE A 85 4.29 -2.96 3.64
CA ILE A 85 3.30 -3.56 4.54
C ILE A 85 2.61 -4.74 3.84
N VAL A 86 2.07 -4.51 2.64
CA VAL A 86 1.39 -5.55 1.85
C VAL A 86 2.33 -6.73 1.61
N LEU A 87 3.54 -6.48 1.11
CA LEU A 87 4.52 -7.53 0.79
C LEU A 87 4.90 -8.34 2.03
N THR A 88 5.07 -7.69 3.19
CA THR A 88 5.38 -8.36 4.44
C THR A 88 4.24 -9.28 4.88
N ILE A 89 2.99 -8.80 4.82
CA ILE A 89 1.82 -9.61 5.15
C ILE A 89 1.71 -10.83 4.22
N PHE A 90 1.91 -10.62 2.93
CA PHE A 90 1.88 -11.70 1.94
C PHE A 90 2.97 -12.74 2.20
N LEU A 91 4.20 -12.29 2.47
CA LEU A 91 5.34 -13.15 2.75
C LEU A 91 5.11 -13.98 4.03
N VAL A 92 4.63 -13.34 5.10
CA VAL A 92 4.31 -14.01 6.38
C VAL A 92 3.22 -15.06 6.18
N GLY A 93 2.15 -14.72 5.44
CA GLY A 93 1.09 -15.67 5.11
C GLY A 93 1.60 -16.86 4.29
N TYR A 94 2.39 -16.59 3.25
CA TYR A 94 2.95 -17.63 2.38
C TYR A 94 3.90 -18.56 3.13
N LEU A 95 4.83 -18.01 3.93
CA LEU A 95 5.75 -18.80 4.76
C LEU A 95 4.99 -19.65 5.78
N GLY A 96 3.92 -19.10 6.38
CA GLY A 96 3.06 -19.86 7.28
C GLY A 96 2.37 -21.03 6.58
N THR A 97 1.86 -20.84 5.36
CA THR A 97 1.24 -21.94 4.59
C THR A 97 2.24 -22.97 4.07
N ALA A 98 3.47 -22.57 3.75
CA ALA A 98 4.51 -23.48 3.27
C ALA A 98 5.15 -24.32 4.38
N ALA A 99 4.96 -23.94 5.65
CA ALA A 99 5.43 -24.65 6.82
C ALA A 99 4.45 -25.72 7.36
N HIS A 100 3.27 -25.84 6.74
CA HIS A 100 2.22 -26.83 7.06
C HIS A 100 2.08 -27.85 5.93
#